data_AF-A0A8T5XQH1-F1
#
_entry.id   AF-A0A8T5XQH1-F1
#
_cell.length_a   1.000
_cell.length_b   1.000
_cell.length_c   1.000
_cell.angle_alpha   90.00
_cell.angle_beta   90.00
_cell.angle_gamma   90.00
#
_symmetry.space_group_name_H-M   'P 1'
#
loop_
_entity.id
_entity.type
_entity.pdbx_description
1 polymer ?
#
loop_
_entity_poly.entity_id
_entity_poly.type
_entity_poly.pdbx_seq_one_letter_code
_entity_poly.pdbx_strand_id
1 'polypeptide(L)'
;MKRKLLMVLIIFSLFTIGCKDINTDKEDINNNQTNELKLKLEEKNEEILNLSETIDKLKKENEKLKGKLSKNERLYTNHYNFMEVHNGCIYYIKRVGDTDNEWTDELWKYDKSKGVMKLYSAKGIDYRVSPNNKKIAVESDEKVIILNDKGEKIKKYSFNEIDKPLQVTPNIWSEDGKVLYGSLSDTYMIEYFFKIENGDITYIKNNLELISEYTINPNTDWISYSDYPVLLDTDAFNEFKESKKSIKLYLYNFSTKEKIIIDKSVTKKFSPVWIDDNTIEYNDPSSDKRKTYKMNNG
;
A
#
# COMPACT_ATOMS: atom_id res chain seq x y z
N MET A 1 -17.75 15.47 32.91
CA MET A 1 -17.72 16.77 32.20
C MET A 1 -17.48 16.49 30.72
N LYS A 2 -18.50 16.77 29.88
CA LYS A 2 -18.54 17.01 28.43
C LYS A 2 -17.94 16.00 27.42
N ARG A 3 -18.85 15.42 26.61
CA ARG A 3 -18.68 14.81 25.28
C ARG A 3 -17.95 15.73 24.29
N LYS A 4 -17.26 15.15 23.31
CA LYS A 4 -17.38 15.54 21.89
C LYS A 4 -17.34 14.29 20.99
N LEU A 5 -18.53 13.79 20.67
CA LEU A 5 -18.77 12.92 19.52
C LEU A 5 -18.86 13.88 18.32
N LEU A 6 -17.97 13.74 17.34
CA LEU A 6 -18.00 14.55 16.12
C LEU A 6 -19.12 13.99 15.21
N MET A 7 -20.21 14.74 15.11
CA MET A 7 -21.35 14.46 14.26
C MET A 7 -21.03 15.05 12.87
N VAL A 8 -20.90 14.21 11.85
CA VAL A 8 -20.79 14.66 10.46
C VAL A 8 -22.19 14.98 9.95
N LEU A 9 -22.50 16.27 9.82
CA LEU A 9 -23.68 16.78 9.12
C LEU A 9 -23.44 16.67 7.61
N ILE A 10 -24.28 15.94 6.89
CA ILE A 10 -24.41 16.07 5.43
C ILE A 10 -25.70 16.84 5.16
N ILE A 11 -25.55 18.08 4.69
CA ILE A 11 -26.62 18.95 4.22
C ILE A 11 -27.00 18.50 2.82
N PHE A 12 -28.24 18.03 2.63
CA PHE A 12 -28.83 17.84 1.30
C PHE A 12 -29.69 19.07 0.96
N SER A 13 -29.27 19.83 -0.05
CA SER A 13 -30.08 20.85 -0.70
C SER A 13 -31.12 20.17 -1.62
N LEU A 14 -32.39 20.29 -1.26
CA LEU A 14 -33.53 19.93 -2.11
C LEU A 14 -33.68 20.97 -3.23
N PHE A 15 -33.45 20.56 -4.48
CA PHE A 15 -34.04 21.23 -5.64
C PHE A 15 -35.33 20.51 -6.01
N THR A 16 -36.45 21.21 -5.85
CA THR A 16 -37.76 20.82 -6.37
C THR A 16 -37.84 21.14 -7.86
N ILE A 17 -38.07 20.14 -8.72
CA ILE A 17 -38.69 20.35 -10.03
C ILE A 17 -39.72 19.24 -10.27
N GLY A 18 -41.00 19.65 -10.28
CA GLY A 18 -42.01 19.31 -11.29
C GLY A 18 -42.45 17.85 -11.46
N CYS A 19 -43.68 17.56 -11.01
CA CYS A 19 -44.44 16.36 -11.32
C CYS A 19 -44.61 16.10 -12.83
N LYS A 20 -44.45 14.85 -13.26
CA LYS A 20 -45.39 14.18 -14.16
C LYS A 20 -45.30 12.65 -14.02
N ASP A 21 -46.45 12.03 -13.80
CA ASP A 21 -46.66 10.63 -13.45
C ASP A 21 -46.04 9.61 -14.42
N ILE A 22 -45.15 8.75 -13.89
CA ILE A 22 -44.84 7.41 -14.42
C ILE A 22 -44.59 6.47 -13.21
N ASN A 23 -45.67 5.97 -12.60
CA ASN A 23 -45.70 4.82 -11.68
C ASN A 23 -45.66 3.52 -12.53
N THR A 24 -45.04 2.40 -12.17
CA THR A 24 -44.75 1.86 -10.83
C THR A 24 -43.62 0.80 -10.82
N ASP A 25 -42.80 0.68 -11.86
CA ASP A 25 -41.82 -0.43 -11.96
C ASP A 25 -40.35 -0.01 -11.73
N LYS A 26 -40.06 1.30 -11.60
CA LYS A 26 -38.70 1.82 -11.40
C LYS A 26 -38.37 2.19 -9.95
N GLU A 27 -39.36 2.44 -9.09
CA GLU A 27 -39.12 2.78 -7.69
C GLU A 27 -38.69 1.55 -6.87
N ASP A 28 -39.24 0.36 -7.13
CA ASP A 28 -38.90 -0.86 -6.39
C ASP A 28 -37.50 -1.39 -6.69
N ILE A 29 -37.01 -1.22 -7.93
CA ILE A 29 -35.65 -1.62 -8.32
C ILE A 29 -34.61 -0.70 -7.66
N ASN A 30 -34.91 0.60 -7.57
CA ASN A 30 -34.01 1.60 -7.00
C ASN A 30 -33.93 1.48 -5.46
N ASN A 31 -35.05 1.14 -4.81
CA ASN A 31 -35.10 0.90 -3.37
C ASN A 31 -34.34 -0.38 -2.97
N ASN A 32 -34.44 -1.46 -3.75
CA ASN A 32 -33.72 -2.69 -3.47
C ASN A 32 -32.20 -2.55 -3.62
N GLN A 33 -31.73 -1.89 -4.68
CA GLN A 33 -30.29 -1.60 -4.85
C GLN A 33 -29.74 -0.67 -3.74
N THR A 34 -30.54 0.31 -3.32
CA THR A 34 -30.18 1.22 -2.23
C THR A 34 -30.08 0.49 -0.89
N ASN A 35 -30.97 -0.46 -0.62
CA ASN A 35 -30.94 -1.26 0.60
C ASN A 35 -29.75 -2.24 0.62
N GLU A 36 -29.43 -2.85 -0.52
CA GLU A 36 -28.25 -3.72 -0.64
C GLU A 36 -26.93 -2.94 -0.41
N LEU A 37 -26.83 -1.72 -0.95
CA LEU A 37 -25.67 -0.84 -0.75
C LEU A 37 -25.54 -0.39 0.70
N LYS A 38 -26.65 -0.07 1.38
CA LYS A 38 -26.65 0.27 2.80
C LYS A 38 -26.17 -0.90 3.66
N LEU A 39 -26.64 -2.11 3.38
CA LEU A 39 -26.24 -3.30 4.12
C LEU A 39 -24.74 -3.59 3.95
N LYS A 40 -24.21 -3.50 2.72
CA LYS A 40 -22.76 -3.61 2.45
C LYS A 40 -21.94 -2.52 3.14
N LEU A 41 -22.48 -1.31 3.28
CA LEU A 41 -21.82 -0.20 3.97
C LEU A 41 -21.80 -0.43 5.49
N GLU A 42 -22.89 -0.94 6.06
CA GLU A 42 -22.98 -1.30 7.47
C GLU A 42 -22.00 -2.44 7.81
N GLU A 43 -21.94 -3.49 6.98
CA GLU A 43 -20.96 -4.57 7.11
C GLU A 43 -19.51 -4.05 7.08
N LYS A 44 -19.18 -3.16 6.13
CA LYS A 44 -17.85 -2.53 6.08
C LYS A 44 -17.55 -1.66 7.30
N ASN A 45 -18.54 -0.93 7.81
CA ASN A 45 -18.36 -0.10 9.00
C ASN A 45 -18.12 -0.94 10.26
N GLU A 46 -18.82 -2.07 10.39
CA GLU A 46 -18.55 -3.04 11.47
C GLU A 46 -17.16 -3.68 11.32
N GLU A 47 -16.72 -4.00 10.10
CA GLU A 47 -15.36 -4.48 9.84
C GLU A 47 -14.30 -3.44 10.27
N ILE A 48 -14.48 -2.18 9.89
CA ILE A 48 -13.58 -1.07 10.27
C ILE A 48 -13.54 -0.90 11.80
N LEU A 49 -14.70 -0.93 12.47
CA LEU A 49 -14.76 -0.80 13.92
C LEU A 49 -14.02 -1.96 14.61
N ASN A 50 -14.25 -3.20 14.15
CA ASN A 50 -13.55 -4.38 14.66
C ASN A 50 -12.04 -4.31 14.44
N LEU A 51 -11.60 -3.82 13.27
CA LEU A 51 -10.18 -3.63 12.97
C LEU A 51 -9.57 -2.56 13.88
N SER A 52 -10.26 -1.44 14.10
CA SER A 52 -9.82 -0.40 15.03
C SER A 52 -9.68 -0.94 16.45
N GLU A 53 -10.66 -1.71 16.93
CA GLU A 53 -10.60 -2.35 18.25
C GLU A 53 -9.47 -3.38 18.33
N THR A 54 -9.21 -4.12 17.25
CA THR A 54 -8.12 -5.08 17.19
C THR A 54 -6.77 -4.37 17.19
N ILE A 55 -6.61 -3.28 16.45
CA ILE A 55 -5.41 -2.43 16.47
C ILE A 55 -5.20 -1.86 17.87
N ASP A 56 -6.24 -1.36 18.52
CA ASP A 56 -6.15 -0.84 19.88
C ASP A 56 -5.84 -1.94 20.90
N LYS A 57 -6.37 -3.15 20.70
CA LYS A 57 -6.04 -4.33 21.50
C LYS A 57 -4.60 -4.74 21.28
N LEU A 58 -4.11 -4.79 20.04
CA LEU A 58 -2.71 -5.08 19.73
C LEU A 58 -1.77 -4.00 20.27
N LYS A 59 -2.15 -2.72 20.21
CA LYS A 59 -1.41 -1.63 20.86
C LYS A 59 -1.40 -1.79 22.37
N LYS A 60 -2.54 -2.10 23.00
CA LYS A 60 -2.63 -2.34 24.46
C LYS A 60 -1.90 -3.60 24.88
N GLU A 61 -1.95 -4.66 24.09
CA GLU A 61 -1.15 -5.87 24.29
C GLU A 61 0.32 -5.53 24.14
N ASN A 62 0.73 -4.74 23.14
CA ASN A 62 2.09 -4.25 23.00
C ASN A 62 2.54 -3.40 24.21
N GLU A 63 1.68 -2.52 24.75
CA GLU A 63 1.94 -1.76 25.99
C GLU A 63 1.99 -2.65 27.24
N LYS A 64 1.13 -3.67 27.33
CA LYS A 64 1.13 -4.65 28.44
C LYS A 64 2.34 -5.58 28.35
N LEU A 65 2.76 -5.89 27.14
CA LEU A 65 3.97 -6.62 26.80
C LEU A 65 5.19 -5.75 27.09
N LYS A 66 5.20 -4.42 26.87
CA LYS A 66 6.31 -3.55 27.32
C LYS A 66 6.65 -3.70 28.81
N GLY A 67 5.71 -4.15 29.64
CA GLY A 67 5.92 -4.48 31.06
C GLY A 67 6.06 -5.97 31.40
N LYS A 68 5.91 -6.90 30.45
CA LYS A 68 5.93 -8.37 30.66
C LYS A 68 6.74 -9.18 29.64
N LEU A 69 7.25 -8.56 28.59
CA LEU A 69 8.24 -9.15 27.71
C LEU A 69 9.46 -9.40 28.60
N SER A 70 9.96 -10.64 28.62
CA SER A 70 11.39 -10.83 28.81
C SER A 70 12.10 -9.84 27.87
N LYS A 71 13.23 -9.27 28.27
CA LYS A 71 13.95 -8.16 27.61
C LYS A 71 14.04 -8.16 26.05
N ASN A 72 13.70 -9.26 25.39
CA ASN A 72 14.17 -9.76 24.10
C ASN A 72 13.09 -9.93 23.02
N GLU A 73 11.83 -9.52 23.22
CA GLU A 73 10.81 -9.58 22.17
C GLU A 73 10.18 -8.19 21.97
N ARG A 74 10.10 -7.67 20.75
CA ARG A 74 9.47 -6.34 20.49
C ARG A 74 8.78 -6.32 19.12
N LEU A 75 7.62 -5.66 19.05
CA LEU A 75 7.02 -5.32 17.75
C LEU A 75 7.99 -4.41 16.99
N TYR A 76 8.31 -4.74 15.73
CA TYR A 76 9.32 -4.01 14.98
C TYR A 76 8.74 -2.75 14.32
N THR A 77 8.21 -1.83 15.12
CA THR A 77 7.49 -0.62 14.66
C THR A 77 8.35 0.37 13.88
N ASN A 78 9.67 0.21 13.91
CA ASN A 78 10.60 1.03 13.14
C ASN A 78 10.75 0.54 11.69
N HIS A 79 10.21 -0.64 11.35
CA HIS A 79 10.11 -1.08 9.96
C HIS A 79 9.02 -0.27 9.24
N TYR A 80 9.34 0.26 8.06
CA TYR A 80 8.43 1.12 7.30
C TYR A 80 7.13 0.40 6.88
N ASN A 81 7.18 -0.93 6.74
CA ASN A 81 6.01 -1.79 6.53
C ASN A 81 5.92 -2.87 7.63
N PHE A 82 5.80 -2.47 8.89
CA PHE A 82 5.77 -3.43 10.00
C PHE A 82 4.44 -4.20 10.12
N MET A 83 3.36 -3.73 9.48
CA MET A 83 2.02 -4.28 9.60
C MET A 83 1.19 -4.10 8.31
N GLU A 84 0.47 -5.14 7.91
CA GLU A 84 -0.55 -5.11 6.86
C GLU A 84 -1.88 -5.68 7.37
N VAL A 85 -2.99 -5.17 6.83
CA VAL A 85 -4.33 -5.60 7.20
C VAL A 85 -5.11 -5.94 5.94
N HIS A 86 -5.63 -7.17 5.88
CA HIS A 86 -6.34 -7.69 4.70
C HIS A 86 -7.44 -8.65 5.13
N ASN A 87 -8.68 -8.44 4.68
CA ASN A 87 -9.88 -9.24 4.98
C ASN A 87 -9.93 -9.74 6.44
N GLY A 88 -9.92 -8.81 7.40
CA GLY A 88 -9.96 -9.13 8.83
C GLY A 88 -8.73 -9.84 9.42
N CYS A 89 -7.67 -10.06 8.65
CA CYS A 89 -6.40 -10.60 9.13
C CYS A 89 -5.37 -9.47 9.32
N ILE A 90 -4.54 -9.60 10.36
CA ILE A 90 -3.43 -8.68 10.62
C ILE A 90 -2.13 -9.45 10.49
N TYR A 91 -1.23 -8.94 9.65
CA TYR A 91 0.10 -9.46 9.46
C TYR A 91 1.09 -8.48 10.06
N TYR A 92 2.10 -8.97 10.77
CA TYR A 92 3.07 -8.09 11.42
C TYR A 92 4.43 -8.75 11.63
N ILE A 93 5.48 -7.93 11.65
CA ILE A 93 6.83 -8.36 12.01
C ILE A 93 7.09 -8.08 13.49
N LYS A 94 7.58 -9.10 14.20
CA LYS A 94 8.20 -8.92 15.52
C LYS A 94 9.68 -9.31 15.45
N ARG A 95 10.52 -8.61 16.21
CA ARG A 95 11.92 -8.98 16.41
C ARG A 95 12.07 -9.75 17.72
N VAL A 96 12.80 -10.84 17.66
CA VAL A 96 13.15 -11.69 18.81
C VAL A 96 14.66 -11.75 18.94
N GLY A 97 15.20 -11.47 20.13
CA GLY A 97 16.64 -11.40 20.41
C GLY A 97 17.09 -10.06 21.00
N ASP A 98 18.33 -10.01 21.53
CA ASP A 98 18.79 -8.93 22.43
C ASP A 98 20.09 -8.22 21.99
N THR A 99 20.74 -8.62 20.89
CA THR A 99 22.00 -8.01 20.41
C THR A 99 22.10 -8.01 18.88
N ASP A 100 22.99 -7.18 18.30
CA ASP A 100 23.18 -6.99 16.85
C ASP A 100 23.37 -8.27 16.03
N ASN A 101 23.83 -9.35 16.66
CA ASN A 101 24.10 -10.63 15.99
C ASN A 101 23.14 -11.76 16.38
N GLU A 102 22.43 -11.66 17.51
CA GLU A 102 21.52 -12.68 18.01
C GLU A 102 20.07 -12.20 17.99
N TRP A 103 19.62 -11.74 16.84
CA TRP A 103 18.22 -11.40 16.59
C TRP A 103 17.68 -12.11 15.35
N THR A 104 16.37 -12.29 15.31
CA THR A 104 15.61 -12.74 14.15
C THR A 104 14.35 -11.91 14.03
N ASP A 105 13.92 -11.64 12.80
CA ASP A 105 12.58 -11.14 12.55
C ASP A 105 11.65 -12.35 12.33
N GLU A 106 10.43 -12.23 12.84
CA GLU A 106 9.39 -13.22 12.67
C GLU A 106 8.15 -12.55 12.07
N LEU A 107 7.63 -13.12 10.99
CA LEU A 107 6.35 -12.73 10.40
C LEU A 107 5.23 -13.53 11.04
N TRP A 108 4.24 -12.83 11.57
CA TRP A 108 3.08 -13.40 12.23
C TRP A 108 1.79 -12.97 11.54
N LYS A 109 0.77 -13.82 11.66
CA LYS A 109 -0.60 -13.56 11.23
C LYS A 109 -1.53 -13.73 12.43
N TYR A 110 -2.40 -12.74 12.64
CA TYR A 110 -3.58 -12.83 13.48
C TYR A 110 -4.82 -12.93 12.61
N ASP A 111 -5.61 -13.97 12.84
CA ASP A 111 -6.91 -14.21 12.23
C ASP A 111 -7.91 -14.41 13.37
N LYS A 112 -9.00 -13.62 13.39
CA LYS A 112 -9.99 -13.67 14.48
C LYS A 112 -10.58 -15.07 14.70
N SER A 113 -10.68 -15.87 13.63
CA SER A 113 -11.25 -17.22 13.66
C SER A 113 -10.24 -18.31 14.01
N LYS A 114 -8.96 -18.11 13.64
CA LYS A 114 -7.90 -19.13 13.78
C LYS A 114 -6.85 -18.81 14.84
N GLY A 115 -6.86 -17.61 15.40
CA GLY A 115 -5.89 -17.12 16.38
C GLY A 115 -4.62 -16.55 15.75
N VAL A 116 -3.51 -16.66 16.47
CA VAL A 116 -2.21 -16.12 16.09
C VAL A 116 -1.31 -17.26 15.59
N MET A 117 -0.63 -17.08 14.46
CA MET A 117 0.33 -18.05 13.92
C MET A 117 1.60 -17.39 13.39
N LYS A 118 2.75 -18.04 13.62
CA LYS A 118 4.01 -17.67 12.97
C LYS A 118 4.02 -18.24 11.55
N LEU A 119 4.33 -17.39 10.59
CA LEU A 119 4.39 -17.74 9.16
C LEU A 119 5.83 -17.92 8.68
N TYR A 120 6.73 -17.08 9.16
CA TYR A 120 8.12 -17.08 8.69
C TYR A 120 9.07 -16.52 9.74
N SER A 121 10.36 -16.86 9.62
CA SER A 121 11.41 -16.21 10.40
C SER A 121 12.73 -16.20 9.63
N ALA A 122 13.36 -15.03 9.60
CA ALA A 122 14.72 -14.81 9.12
C ALA A 122 15.20 -13.43 9.62
N LYS A 123 16.47 -13.09 9.39
CA LYS A 123 16.97 -11.74 9.66
C LYS A 123 16.56 -10.78 8.54
N GLY A 124 16.05 -9.61 8.92
CA GLY A 124 15.89 -8.45 8.05
C GLY A 124 14.77 -8.63 7.02
N ILE A 125 13.67 -9.28 7.40
CA ILE A 125 12.60 -9.58 6.44
C ILE A 125 11.77 -8.35 6.10
N ASP A 126 11.39 -8.26 4.84
CA ASP A 126 10.27 -7.44 4.37
C ASP A 126 9.19 -8.36 3.79
N TYR A 127 7.95 -7.88 3.69
CA TYR A 127 6.87 -8.70 3.16
C TYR A 127 5.75 -7.89 2.54
N ARG A 128 4.99 -8.52 1.64
CA ARG A 128 3.73 -8.04 1.10
C ARG A 128 2.71 -9.18 1.04
N VAL A 129 1.50 -8.94 1.54
CA VAL A 129 0.41 -9.94 1.51
C VAL A 129 -0.47 -9.67 0.30
N SER A 130 -0.87 -10.72 -0.41
CA SER A 130 -1.82 -10.56 -1.51
C SER A 130 -3.20 -10.16 -0.98
N PRO A 131 -3.98 -9.32 -1.68
CA PRO A 131 -5.28 -8.81 -1.18
C PRO A 131 -6.28 -9.91 -0.82
N ASN A 132 -6.16 -11.09 -1.42
CA ASN A 132 -6.99 -12.26 -1.13
C ASN A 132 -6.48 -13.16 0.01
N ASN A 133 -5.42 -12.77 0.73
CA ASN A 133 -4.76 -13.51 1.82
C ASN A 133 -4.16 -14.87 1.47
N LYS A 134 -4.13 -15.27 0.19
CA LYS A 134 -3.68 -16.61 -0.22
C LYS A 134 -2.18 -16.72 -0.38
N LYS A 135 -1.49 -15.61 -0.64
CA LYS A 135 -0.05 -15.57 -0.87
C LYS A 135 0.61 -14.46 -0.08
N ILE A 136 1.85 -14.70 0.30
CA ILE A 136 2.68 -13.74 1.02
C ILE A 136 4.04 -13.74 0.36
N ALA A 137 4.46 -12.60 -0.17
CA ALA A 137 5.82 -12.39 -0.62
C ALA A 137 6.67 -11.99 0.57
N VAL A 138 7.75 -12.71 0.82
CA VAL A 138 8.72 -12.38 1.87
C VAL A 138 10.08 -12.17 1.22
N GLU A 139 10.67 -11.03 1.48
CA GLU A 139 12.08 -10.77 1.21
C GLU A 139 12.91 -11.41 2.32
N SER A 140 13.90 -12.20 1.91
CA SER A 140 14.87 -12.79 2.83
C SER A 140 16.10 -13.24 2.05
N ASP A 141 17.28 -12.80 2.50
CA ASP A 141 18.57 -13.19 1.90
C ASP A 141 18.62 -12.88 0.39
N GLU A 142 18.16 -11.67 0.02
CA GLU A 142 18.12 -11.15 -1.36
C GLU A 142 17.28 -12.02 -2.31
N LYS A 143 16.25 -12.69 -1.78
CA LYS A 143 15.28 -13.47 -2.54
C LYS A 143 13.87 -13.04 -2.20
N VAL A 144 12.95 -13.29 -3.14
CA VAL A 144 11.52 -13.32 -2.83
C VAL A 144 11.08 -14.76 -2.61
N ILE A 145 10.52 -15.05 -1.45
CA ILE A 145 9.91 -16.33 -1.09
C ILE A 145 8.40 -16.13 -1.03
N ILE A 146 7.66 -16.91 -1.81
CA ILE A 146 6.20 -16.91 -1.77
C ILE A 146 5.74 -17.98 -0.79
N LEU A 147 5.00 -17.58 0.23
CA LEU A 147 4.33 -18.46 1.19
C LEU A 147 2.84 -18.53 0.88
N ASN A 148 2.18 -19.61 1.31
CA ASN A 148 0.72 -19.66 1.40
C ASN A 148 0.21 -19.06 2.72
N ASP A 149 -1.11 -19.08 2.92
CA ASP A 149 -1.78 -18.54 4.09
C ASP A 149 -1.48 -19.28 5.41
N LYS A 150 -0.76 -20.42 5.32
CA LYS A 150 -0.28 -21.22 6.44
C LYS A 150 1.22 -21.05 6.73
N GLY A 151 1.94 -20.26 5.92
CA GLY A 151 3.39 -20.07 6.03
C GLY A 151 4.22 -21.14 5.31
N GLU A 152 3.60 -22.02 4.53
CA GLU A 152 4.32 -23.02 3.73
C GLU A 152 4.91 -22.37 2.49
N LYS A 153 6.18 -22.67 2.17
CA LYS A 153 6.87 -22.14 1.00
C LYS A 153 6.30 -22.75 -0.29
N ILE A 154 5.73 -21.91 -1.15
CA ILE A 154 5.21 -22.30 -2.47
C ILE A 154 6.32 -22.21 -3.51
N LYS A 155 7.04 -21.10 -3.55
CA LYS A 155 8.06 -20.81 -4.57
C LYS A 155 9.11 -19.85 -4.06
N LYS A 156 10.28 -19.88 -4.68
CA LYS A 156 11.42 -19.00 -4.39
C LYS A 156 11.94 -18.41 -5.69
N TYR A 157 12.25 -17.13 -5.64
CA TYR A 157 12.77 -16.35 -6.74
C TYR A 157 14.12 -15.75 -6.32
N SER A 158 15.14 -15.99 -7.15
CA SER A 158 16.46 -15.41 -7.01
C SER A 158 16.70 -14.51 -8.22
N PHE A 159 17.51 -13.46 -8.06
CA PHE A 159 17.73 -12.44 -9.10
C PHE A 159 19.15 -12.54 -9.70
N ASN A 160 19.65 -13.76 -9.85
CA ASN A 160 21.02 -14.07 -10.25
C ASN A 160 21.35 -13.68 -11.70
N GLU A 161 20.34 -13.33 -12.51
CA GLU A 161 20.54 -12.84 -13.89
C GLU A 161 21.09 -11.40 -13.92
N ILE A 162 21.13 -10.73 -12.77
CA ILE A 162 21.76 -9.42 -12.61
C ILE A 162 23.20 -9.62 -12.15
N ASP A 163 24.15 -9.03 -12.87
CA ASP A 163 25.60 -9.20 -12.66
C ASP A 163 26.15 -8.59 -11.36
N LYS A 164 25.29 -8.10 -10.46
CA LYS A 164 25.67 -7.55 -9.16
C LYS A 164 24.60 -7.79 -8.11
N PRO A 165 24.96 -7.87 -6.82
CA PRO A 165 24.00 -7.95 -5.73
C PRO A 165 23.18 -6.66 -5.67
N LEU A 166 21.86 -6.81 -5.65
CA LEU A 166 20.90 -5.72 -5.51
C LEU A 166 19.97 -6.03 -4.33
N GLN A 167 19.63 -4.99 -3.58
CA GLN A 167 18.61 -5.11 -2.55
C GLN A 167 17.26 -5.39 -3.21
N VAL A 168 16.66 -6.51 -2.82
CA VAL A 168 15.33 -6.90 -3.27
C VAL A 168 14.29 -6.24 -2.39
N THR A 169 13.17 -5.78 -2.96
CA THR A 169 12.04 -5.28 -2.18
C THR A 169 10.73 -5.63 -2.87
N PRO A 170 9.86 -6.48 -2.28
CA PRO A 170 8.50 -6.67 -2.77
C PRO A 170 7.69 -5.39 -2.51
N ASN A 171 6.98 -4.90 -3.52
CA ASN A 171 6.29 -3.61 -3.44
C ASN A 171 4.77 -3.78 -3.30
N ILE A 172 4.11 -4.42 -4.26
CA ILE A 172 2.65 -4.47 -4.31
C ILE A 172 2.13 -5.66 -5.13
N TRP A 173 0.99 -6.20 -4.73
CA TRP A 173 0.25 -7.25 -5.44
C TRP A 173 -0.90 -6.67 -6.27
N SER A 174 -1.20 -7.29 -7.41
CA SER A 174 -2.48 -7.09 -8.11
C SER A 174 -3.66 -7.44 -7.22
N GLU A 175 -4.82 -6.85 -7.53
CA GLU A 175 -6.04 -7.06 -6.75
C GLU A 175 -6.43 -8.55 -6.70
N ASP A 176 -6.20 -9.27 -7.80
CA ASP A 176 -6.44 -10.71 -7.89
C ASP A 176 -5.34 -11.59 -7.26
N GLY A 177 -4.23 -10.99 -6.81
CA GLY A 177 -3.08 -11.68 -6.21
C GLY A 177 -2.30 -12.58 -7.18
N LYS A 178 -2.39 -12.35 -8.49
CA LYS A 178 -1.64 -13.09 -9.51
C LYS A 178 -0.31 -12.45 -9.87
N VAL A 179 -0.23 -11.12 -9.82
CA VAL A 179 0.95 -10.34 -10.18
C VAL A 179 1.56 -9.72 -8.93
N LEU A 180 2.86 -9.89 -8.74
CA LEU A 180 3.64 -9.17 -7.73
C LEU A 180 4.63 -8.25 -8.42
N TYR A 181 4.60 -6.97 -8.07
CA TYR A 181 5.66 -6.03 -8.40
C TYR A 181 6.62 -5.85 -7.23
N GLY A 182 7.89 -5.64 -7.55
CA GLY A 182 8.92 -5.22 -6.62
C GLY A 182 10.04 -4.47 -7.32
N SER A 183 11.10 -4.16 -6.58
CA SER A 183 12.27 -3.44 -7.06
C SER A 183 13.57 -4.13 -6.66
N LEU A 184 14.58 -3.92 -7.48
CA LEU A 184 15.98 -4.23 -7.22
C LEU A 184 16.75 -2.91 -7.16
N SER A 185 17.38 -2.65 -6.03
CA SER A 185 18.01 -1.36 -5.75
C SER A 185 19.49 -1.51 -5.43
N ASP A 186 20.30 -0.59 -5.94
CA ASP A 186 21.68 -0.40 -5.52
C ASP A 186 21.70 0.78 -4.55
N THR A 187 21.94 0.51 -3.28
CA THR A 187 21.75 1.47 -2.18
C THR A 187 20.33 2.06 -2.17
N TYR A 188 20.19 3.34 -2.49
CA TYR A 188 18.89 4.04 -2.58
C TYR A 188 18.35 4.13 -4.00
N MET A 189 19.13 3.79 -5.03
CA MET A 189 18.71 3.89 -6.43
C MET A 189 18.01 2.61 -6.87
N ILE A 190 16.78 2.72 -7.39
CA ILE A 190 16.12 1.57 -8.03
C ILE A 190 16.75 1.38 -9.41
N GLU A 191 17.31 0.20 -9.69
CA GLU A 191 17.87 -0.12 -11.00
C GLU A 191 16.87 -0.85 -11.89
N TYR A 192 16.11 -1.75 -11.28
CA TYR A 192 15.09 -2.54 -11.95
C TYR A 192 13.83 -2.58 -11.11
N PHE A 193 12.68 -2.55 -11.78
CA PHE A 193 11.49 -3.18 -11.24
C PHE A 193 11.47 -4.64 -11.68
N PHE A 194 10.90 -5.52 -10.86
CA PHE A 194 10.56 -6.86 -11.27
C PHE A 194 9.05 -7.07 -11.19
N LYS A 195 8.53 -7.88 -12.10
CA LYS A 195 7.15 -8.37 -12.12
C LYS A 195 7.21 -9.90 -12.03
N ILE A 196 6.53 -10.48 -11.05
CA ILE A 196 6.32 -11.93 -10.97
C ILE A 196 4.88 -12.22 -11.36
N GLU A 197 4.71 -13.00 -12.41
CA GLU A 197 3.41 -13.39 -12.95
C GLU A 197 3.49 -14.83 -13.48
N ASN A 198 2.48 -15.65 -13.21
CA ASN A 198 2.42 -17.06 -13.65
C ASN A 198 3.64 -17.94 -13.32
N GLY A 199 4.49 -17.50 -12.39
CA GLY A 199 5.69 -18.23 -12.01
C GLY A 199 6.97 -17.69 -12.63
N ASP A 200 6.90 -16.71 -13.51
CA ASP A 200 8.06 -16.14 -14.22
C ASP A 200 8.41 -14.76 -13.69
N ILE A 201 9.67 -14.36 -13.82
CA ILE A 201 10.15 -13.02 -13.48
C ILE A 201 10.37 -12.24 -14.77
N THR A 202 9.80 -11.04 -14.84
CA THR A 202 10.11 -10.04 -15.87
C THR A 202 10.85 -8.89 -15.23
N TYR A 203 12.01 -8.53 -15.79
CA TYR A 203 12.82 -7.39 -15.36
C TYR A 203 12.49 -6.15 -16.20
N ILE A 204 12.33 -5.02 -15.54
CA ILE A 204 12.01 -3.73 -16.15
C ILE A 204 13.07 -2.73 -15.70
N LYS A 205 14.00 -2.40 -16.60
CA LYS A 205 15.05 -1.42 -16.31
C LYS A 205 14.45 -0.05 -15.98
N ASN A 206 14.86 0.52 -14.86
CA ASN A 206 14.44 1.85 -14.43
C ASN A 206 15.21 2.94 -15.20
N ASN A 207 14.69 3.35 -16.35
CA ASN A 207 15.20 4.50 -17.10
C ASN A 207 14.53 5.82 -16.68
N LEU A 208 13.78 5.82 -15.57
CA LEU A 208 13.02 6.96 -15.06
C LEU A 208 13.76 7.69 -13.92
N GLU A 209 14.94 7.18 -13.53
CA GLU A 209 15.76 7.69 -12.41
C GLU A 209 14.98 7.75 -11.08
N LEU A 210 14.02 6.84 -10.92
CA LEU A 210 13.18 6.79 -9.73
C LEU A 210 13.96 6.30 -8.51
N ILE A 211 13.85 7.09 -7.45
CA ILE A 211 14.37 6.76 -6.12
C ILE A 211 13.20 6.69 -5.14
N SER A 212 12.37 7.74 -5.15
CA SER A 212 11.22 7.88 -4.27
C SER A 212 10.11 8.64 -5.00
N GLU A 213 8.91 8.69 -4.41
CA GLU A 213 7.73 9.34 -4.99
C GLU A 213 7.22 8.71 -6.29
N TYR A 214 6.83 7.45 -6.16
CA TYR A 214 6.07 6.78 -7.19
C TYR A 214 5.04 5.85 -6.56
N THR A 215 4.10 5.40 -7.38
CA THR A 215 3.17 4.32 -7.05
C THR A 215 2.91 3.49 -8.30
N ILE A 216 2.93 2.16 -8.17
CA ILE A 216 2.70 1.22 -9.26
C ILE A 216 1.26 0.73 -9.17
N ASN A 217 0.58 0.69 -10.31
CA ASN A 217 -0.65 -0.05 -10.49
C ASN A 217 -0.31 -1.44 -11.06
N PRO A 218 -0.33 -2.49 -10.22
CA PRO A 218 0.01 -3.85 -10.64
C PRO A 218 -1.03 -4.49 -11.58
N ASN A 219 -2.23 -3.93 -11.70
CA ASN A 219 -3.28 -4.46 -12.58
C ASN A 219 -3.11 -3.99 -14.03
N THR A 220 -2.45 -2.85 -14.25
CA THR A 220 -2.42 -2.17 -15.56
C THR A 220 -1.02 -1.85 -16.08
N ASP A 221 0.02 -2.26 -15.36
CA ASP A 221 1.43 -1.95 -15.61
C ASP A 221 1.77 -0.44 -15.66
N TRP A 222 0.88 0.41 -15.12
CA TRP A 222 1.09 1.85 -15.04
C TRP A 222 1.85 2.22 -13.77
N ILE A 223 2.78 3.16 -13.86
CA ILE A 223 3.43 3.80 -12.72
C ILE A 223 3.12 5.30 -12.77
N SER A 224 2.71 5.85 -11.63
CA SER A 224 2.65 7.30 -11.42
C SER A 224 3.87 7.74 -10.63
N TYR A 225 4.54 8.80 -11.08
CA TYR A 225 5.75 9.29 -10.43
C TYR A 225 5.95 10.77 -10.72
N SER A 226 6.73 11.45 -9.89
CA SER A 226 7.10 12.85 -10.11
C SER A 226 8.61 13.02 -10.31
N ASP A 227 9.05 14.12 -10.94
CA ASP A 227 10.46 14.50 -11.05
C ASP A 227 10.96 15.33 -9.85
N TYR A 228 10.31 15.18 -8.70
CA TYR A 228 10.76 15.77 -7.42
C TYR A 228 12.10 15.16 -7.01
N PRO A 229 13.12 15.99 -6.68
CA PRO A 229 14.44 15.49 -6.37
C PRO A 229 14.48 14.79 -5.01
N VAL A 230 15.47 13.93 -4.82
CA VAL A 230 15.85 13.46 -3.50
C VAL A 230 16.61 14.56 -2.78
N LEU A 231 16.16 14.89 -1.57
CA LEU A 231 16.70 15.96 -0.74
C LEU A 231 17.15 15.31 0.58
N LEU A 232 18.46 15.26 0.83
CA LEU A 232 19.06 14.49 1.92
C LEU A 232 19.20 15.29 3.23
N ASP A 233 19.18 16.61 3.14
CA ASP A 233 19.32 17.50 4.27
C ASP A 233 18.39 18.73 4.16
N THR A 234 18.37 19.51 5.23
CA THR A 234 17.48 20.68 5.33
C THR A 234 17.93 21.82 4.42
N ASP A 235 19.23 21.93 4.14
CA ASP A 235 19.78 22.99 3.30
C ASP A 235 19.39 22.77 1.84
N ALA A 236 19.58 21.55 1.32
CA ALA A 236 19.12 21.13 0.00
C ALA A 236 17.60 21.32 -0.16
N PHE A 237 16.82 21.04 0.89
CA PHE A 237 15.38 21.30 0.87
C PHE A 237 15.04 22.79 0.75
N ASN A 238 15.72 23.64 1.53
CA ASN A 238 15.51 25.09 1.48
C ASN A 238 15.94 25.69 0.14
N GLU A 239 17.12 25.32 -0.36
CA GLU A 239 17.61 25.73 -1.69
C GLU A 239 16.64 25.32 -2.80
N PHE A 240 16.15 24.08 -2.76
CA PHE A 240 15.17 23.61 -3.73
C PHE A 240 13.87 24.42 -3.64
N LYS A 241 13.36 24.68 -2.43
CA LYS A 241 12.15 25.49 -2.21
C LYS A 241 12.30 26.93 -2.70
N GLU A 242 13.50 27.49 -2.58
CA GLU A 242 13.87 28.83 -3.06
C GLU A 242 14.02 28.87 -4.59
N SER A 243 14.51 27.80 -5.20
CA SER A 243 14.74 27.71 -6.65
C SER A 243 13.48 27.91 -7.52
N LYS A 244 12.29 27.69 -6.94
CA LYS A 244 11.00 27.68 -7.67
C LYS A 244 10.98 26.75 -8.88
N LYS A 245 11.80 25.69 -8.86
CA LYS A 245 11.82 24.69 -9.93
C LYS A 245 10.43 24.07 -10.11
N SER A 246 10.00 23.97 -11.37
CA SER A 246 8.76 23.29 -11.72
C SER A 246 8.96 21.78 -11.64
N ILE A 247 8.01 21.11 -10.98
CA ILE A 247 7.93 19.66 -10.85
C ILE A 247 6.72 19.17 -11.63
N LYS A 248 6.85 18.04 -12.29
CA LYS A 248 5.81 17.42 -13.13
C LYS A 248 5.44 16.07 -12.55
N LEU A 249 4.15 15.78 -12.55
CA LEU A 249 3.60 14.46 -12.28
C LEU A 249 3.39 13.74 -13.61
N TYR A 250 3.86 12.49 -13.68
CA TYR A 250 3.79 11.66 -14.87
C TYR A 250 3.00 10.37 -14.61
N LEU A 251 2.47 9.84 -15.70
CA LEU A 251 2.13 8.44 -15.88
C LEU A 251 3.09 7.82 -16.88
N TYR A 252 3.50 6.60 -16.62
CA TYR A 252 4.26 5.78 -17.57
C TYR A 252 3.77 4.34 -17.56
N ASN A 253 3.56 3.73 -18.72
CA ASN A 253 3.19 2.32 -18.81
C ASN A 253 4.42 1.49 -19.12
N PHE A 254 4.73 0.50 -18.30
CA PHE A 254 5.91 -0.34 -18.49
C PHE A 254 5.84 -1.18 -19.76
N SER A 255 4.65 -1.58 -20.18
CA SER A 255 4.42 -2.48 -21.32
C SER A 255 4.35 -1.71 -22.64
N THR A 256 3.52 -0.67 -22.72
CA THR A 256 3.34 0.13 -23.96
C THR A 256 4.38 1.24 -24.13
N LYS A 257 5.14 1.57 -23.07
CA LYS A 257 6.09 2.70 -23.01
C LYS A 257 5.42 4.07 -23.17
N GLU A 258 4.09 4.13 -23.09
CA GLU A 258 3.33 5.36 -23.13
C GLU A 258 3.66 6.24 -21.92
N LYS A 259 3.76 7.56 -22.15
CA LYS A 259 4.07 8.56 -21.12
C LYS A 259 3.12 9.74 -21.21
N ILE A 260 2.50 10.10 -20.10
CA ILE A 260 1.54 11.21 -19.99
C ILE A 260 2.00 12.14 -18.87
N ILE A 261 1.85 13.45 -19.06
CA ILE A 261 2.02 14.45 -18.00
C ILE A 261 0.63 14.74 -17.43
N ILE A 262 0.43 14.52 -16.14
CA ILE A 262 -0.86 14.73 -15.47
C ILE A 262 -0.98 16.16 -14.95
N ASP A 263 0.06 16.66 -14.26
CA ASP A 263 -0.01 17.94 -13.56
C ASP A 263 1.38 18.56 -13.34
N LYS A 264 1.42 19.80 -12.86
CA LYS A 264 2.66 20.54 -12.53
C LYS A 264 2.52 21.30 -11.22
N SER A 265 3.60 21.33 -10.46
CA SER A 265 3.73 22.11 -9.24
C SER A 265 5.01 22.95 -9.26
N VAL A 266 5.15 23.83 -8.27
CA VAL A 266 6.38 24.57 -8.00
C VAL A 266 6.90 24.07 -6.66
N THR A 267 8.05 23.37 -6.70
CA THR A 267 8.78 22.85 -5.54
C THR A 267 7.95 22.02 -4.53
N LYS A 268 6.79 21.50 -4.94
CA LYS A 268 5.86 20.75 -4.10
C LYS A 268 5.73 19.31 -4.56
N LYS A 269 5.83 18.39 -3.60
CA LYS A 269 5.64 16.95 -3.80
C LYS A 269 4.18 16.60 -4.11
N PHE A 270 3.96 15.72 -5.09
CA PHE A 270 2.64 15.19 -5.47
C PHE A 270 2.18 14.02 -4.61
N SER A 271 3.08 13.13 -4.18
CA SER A 271 2.74 11.93 -3.39
C SER A 271 1.57 11.14 -3.99
N PRO A 272 1.71 10.62 -5.22
CA PRO A 272 0.62 9.93 -5.92
C PRO A 272 0.28 8.58 -5.28
N VAL A 273 -1.00 8.22 -5.31
CA VAL A 273 -1.53 6.90 -4.93
C VAL A 273 -2.60 6.47 -5.93
N TRP A 274 -2.62 5.19 -6.29
CA TRP A 274 -3.72 4.61 -7.05
C TRP A 274 -4.88 4.32 -6.10
N ILE A 275 -6.09 4.74 -6.46
CA ILE A 275 -7.32 4.43 -5.69
C ILE A 275 -8.20 3.41 -6.40
N ASP A 276 -8.02 3.26 -7.72
CA ASP A 276 -8.55 2.20 -8.57
C ASP A 276 -7.69 2.08 -9.84
N ASP A 277 -8.07 1.19 -10.75
CA ASP A 277 -7.28 0.87 -11.95
C ASP A 277 -7.02 2.06 -12.89
N ASN A 278 -7.90 3.07 -12.85
CA ASN A 278 -7.88 4.18 -13.81
C ASN A 278 -7.80 5.55 -13.11
N THR A 279 -7.67 5.58 -11.79
CA THR A 279 -7.72 6.83 -11.03
C THR A 279 -6.56 6.96 -10.06
N ILE A 280 -5.85 8.08 -10.19
CA ILE A 280 -4.76 8.47 -9.29
C ILE A 280 -5.24 9.63 -8.44
N GLU A 281 -4.95 9.55 -7.15
CA GLU A 281 -5.07 10.67 -6.23
C GLU A 281 -3.67 11.23 -5.88
N TYR A 282 -3.53 12.55 -5.84
CA TYR A 282 -2.26 13.24 -5.54
C TYR A 282 -2.51 14.59 -4.86
N ASN A 283 -1.46 15.19 -4.29
CA ASN A 283 -1.53 16.50 -3.65
C ASN A 283 -1.79 17.60 -4.67
N ASP A 284 -2.81 18.42 -4.44
CA ASP A 284 -3.12 19.56 -5.28
C ASP A 284 -1.94 20.57 -5.26
N PRO A 285 -1.38 20.96 -6.42
CA PRO A 285 -0.35 21.98 -6.49
C PRO A 285 -0.73 23.33 -5.86
N SER A 286 -2.04 23.65 -5.83
CA SER A 286 -2.56 24.96 -5.42
C SER A 286 -3.22 24.98 -4.04
N SER A 287 -3.38 23.84 -3.38
CA SER A 287 -4.01 23.76 -2.05
C SER A 287 -3.47 22.61 -1.21
N ASP A 288 -3.83 22.54 0.07
CA ASP A 288 -3.48 21.39 0.94
C ASP A 288 -4.42 20.19 0.78
N LYS A 289 -5.25 20.21 -0.28
CA LYS A 289 -6.18 19.12 -0.59
C LYS A 289 -5.54 18.09 -1.52
N ARG A 290 -6.27 17.00 -1.70
CA ARG A 290 -5.99 15.96 -2.70
C ARG A 290 -6.83 16.22 -3.95
N LYS A 291 -6.27 15.93 -5.12
CA LYS A 291 -6.88 16.01 -6.45
C LYS A 291 -6.82 14.64 -7.09
N THR A 292 -7.81 14.32 -7.92
CA THR A 292 -7.83 13.08 -8.71
C THR A 292 -7.61 13.35 -10.18
N TYR A 293 -6.98 12.39 -10.86
CA TYR A 293 -6.91 12.30 -12.31
C TYR A 293 -7.43 10.93 -12.74
N LYS A 294 -8.41 10.93 -13.65
CA LYS A 294 -8.98 9.72 -14.23
C LYS A 294 -8.44 9.54 -15.65
N MET A 295 -7.89 8.37 -15.92
CA MET A 295 -7.45 7.96 -17.24
C MET A 295 -8.66 7.78 -18.13
N ASN A 296 -8.65 8.44 -19.29
CA ASN A 296 -9.63 8.16 -20.33
C ASN A 296 -9.13 6.91 -21.07
N ASN A 297 -9.73 5.76 -20.78
CA ASN A 297 -9.49 4.57 -21.59
C ASN A 297 -10.02 4.85 -23.00
N GLY A 298 -9.10 4.91 -23.97
CA GLY A 298 -9.42 4.96 -25.39
C GLY A 298 -10.06 3.67 -25.87
#